data_AF-A0A831PQJ5-F1
#
_entry.id   AF-A0A831PQJ5-F1
#
_cell.length_a   1.000
_cell.length_b   1.000
_cell.length_c   1.000
_cell.angle_alpha   90.00
_cell.angle_beta   90.00
_cell.angle_gamma   90.00
#
_symmetry.space_group_name_H-M   'P 1'
#
loop_
_entity.id
_entity.type
_entity.pdbx_description
1 polymer ?
#
loop_
_entity_poly.entity_id
_entity_poly.type
_entity_poly.pdbx_seq_one_letter_code
_entity_poly.pdbx_strand_id
1 'polypeptide(L)'
;MRRILQHTTLFLLTVFPFFARAQTPEATTQLESIIESILEELGEETDAALIIEDLEEFAANPLNINIATRDQLSRLHLLDDIQIQKLINYLKEFGPALSVYELNTVDGLTPELLMKMEPFIRFEPVEEKPRSVPEMLKYGRHEFLARTLGTVQEPRGYKERDDGTKPYEGNRARYYTRYRFQSGENISAGITAEKDPGEAFFSGSNKQGFDFYSAHLSLKISPVFENITVGDFVVRSGQGL
;
A
#
# COMPACT_ATOMS: atom_id res chain seq x y z
N MET A 1 -4.72 -29.57 -32.31
CA MET A 1 -4.65 -28.26 -31.60
C MET A 1 -5.22 -28.31 -30.18
N ARG A 2 -6.46 -28.76 -29.94
CA ARG A 2 -7.06 -28.83 -28.58
C ARG A 2 -6.23 -29.58 -27.52
N ARG A 3 -5.63 -30.73 -27.88
CA ARG A 3 -4.79 -31.52 -26.94
C ARG A 3 -3.47 -30.83 -26.58
N ILE A 4 -2.83 -30.16 -27.55
CA ILE A 4 -1.60 -29.39 -27.32
C ILE A 4 -1.91 -28.22 -26.38
N LEU A 5 -3.03 -27.53 -26.60
CA LEU A 5 -3.48 -26.45 -25.74
C LEU A 5 -3.70 -26.93 -24.29
N GLN A 6 -4.37 -28.08 -24.10
CA GLN A 6 -4.58 -28.69 -22.79
C GLN A 6 -3.28 -29.03 -22.06
N HIS A 7 -2.29 -29.59 -22.78
CA HIS A 7 -0.98 -29.90 -22.19
C HIS A 7 -0.17 -28.65 -21.87
N THR A 8 -0.26 -27.59 -22.69
CA THR A 8 0.38 -26.30 -22.36
C THR A 8 -0.27 -25.61 -21.16
N THR A 9 -1.60 -25.68 -21.02
CA THR A 9 -2.30 -25.12 -19.85
C THR A 9 -1.96 -25.89 -18.57
N LEU A 10 -1.90 -27.23 -18.65
CA LEU A 10 -1.52 -28.08 -17.52
C LEU A 10 -0.06 -27.82 -17.10
N PHE A 11 0.86 -27.70 -18.07
CA PHE A 11 2.26 -27.39 -17.81
C PHE A 11 2.42 -26.02 -17.14
N LEU A 12 1.70 -24.99 -17.62
CA LEU A 12 1.69 -23.66 -17.00
C LEU A 12 1.17 -23.71 -15.56
N LEU A 13 0.11 -24.47 -15.29
CA LEU A 13 -0.45 -24.66 -13.94
C LEU A 13 0.51 -25.38 -12.98
N THR A 14 1.34 -26.29 -13.49
CA THR A 14 2.30 -27.05 -12.66
C THR A 14 3.62 -26.31 -12.42
N VAL A 15 4.03 -25.39 -13.29
CA VAL A 15 5.30 -24.65 -13.16
C VAL A 15 5.12 -23.35 -12.37
N PHE A 16 3.91 -22.77 -12.36
CA PHE A 16 3.59 -21.56 -11.59
C PHE A 16 3.91 -21.63 -10.08
N PRO A 17 3.64 -22.73 -9.35
CA PRO A 17 3.94 -22.79 -7.91
C PRO A 17 5.44 -22.87 -7.58
N PHE A 18 6.33 -23.18 -8.53
CA PHE A 18 7.78 -23.21 -8.26
C PHE A 18 8.41 -21.83 -8.10
N PHE A 19 7.73 -20.76 -8.52
CA PHE A 19 8.15 -19.38 -8.31
C PHE A 19 7.56 -18.74 -7.05
N ALA A 20 6.73 -19.47 -6.29
CA ALA A 20 6.23 -19.01 -5.01
C ALA A 20 7.34 -19.15 -3.96
N ARG A 21 8.04 -18.06 -3.67
CA ARG A 21 8.77 -17.95 -2.40
C ARG A 21 7.76 -17.73 -1.29
N ALA A 22 7.61 -18.71 -0.41
CA ALA A 22 6.89 -18.52 0.84
C ALA A 22 7.63 -17.47 1.68
N GLN A 23 6.88 -16.50 2.23
CA GLN A 23 7.39 -15.57 3.22
C GLN A 23 7.66 -16.34 4.52
N THR A 24 8.76 -16.01 5.20
CA THR A 24 9.14 -16.62 6.48
C THR A 24 8.07 -16.27 7.54
N PRO A 25 7.36 -17.26 8.13
CA PRO A 25 6.22 -16.99 9.03
C PRO A 25 6.60 -16.31 10.34
N GLU A 26 7.83 -16.47 10.80
CA GLU A 26 8.22 -16.15 12.17
C GLU A 26 8.34 -14.63 12.42
N ALA A 27 8.93 -13.88 11.49
CA ALA A 27 9.06 -12.43 11.59
C ALA A 27 7.70 -11.72 11.44
N THR A 28 6.82 -12.22 10.57
CA THR A 28 5.46 -11.69 10.42
C THR A 28 4.60 -11.97 11.65
N THR A 29 4.73 -13.15 12.27
CA THR A 29 3.97 -13.49 13.49
C THR A 29 4.38 -12.58 14.67
N GLN A 30 5.67 -12.27 14.81
CA GLN A 30 6.14 -11.36 15.86
C GLN A 30 5.64 -9.94 15.63
N LEU A 31 5.71 -9.44 14.38
CA LEU A 31 5.20 -8.11 14.04
C LEU A 31 3.70 -7.99 14.30
N GLU A 32 2.90 -8.98 13.89
CA GLU A 32 1.45 -9.05 14.15
C GLU A 32 1.16 -8.95 15.65
N SER A 33 1.90 -9.72 16.48
CA SER A 33 1.72 -9.67 17.94
C SER A 33 2.07 -8.32 18.56
N ILE A 34 3.07 -7.62 18.00
CA ILE A 34 3.44 -6.26 18.45
C ILE A 34 2.31 -5.29 18.09
N ILE A 35 1.81 -5.32 16.85
CA ILE A 35 0.70 -4.46 16.39
C ILE A 35 -0.55 -4.70 17.26
N GLU A 36 -0.91 -5.95 17.52
CA GLU A 36 -2.04 -6.29 18.38
C GLU A 36 -1.87 -5.69 19.79
N SER A 37 -0.69 -5.83 20.39
CA SER A 37 -0.39 -5.25 21.70
C SER A 37 -0.43 -3.72 21.75
N ILE A 38 -0.19 -3.04 20.61
CA ILE A 38 -0.28 -1.59 20.49
C ILE A 38 -1.76 -1.16 20.44
N LEU A 39 -2.57 -1.86 19.65
CA LEU A 39 -4.00 -1.58 19.53
C LEU A 39 -4.74 -1.78 20.85
N GLU A 40 -4.39 -2.82 21.61
CA GLU A 40 -4.95 -3.05 22.94
C GLU A 40 -4.66 -1.90 23.92
N GLU A 41 -3.50 -1.27 23.83
CA GLU A 41 -3.08 -0.16 24.70
C GLU A 41 -3.76 1.17 24.33
N LEU A 42 -4.08 1.38 23.05
CA LEU A 42 -4.71 2.61 22.55
C LEU A 42 -6.23 2.69 22.82
N GLY A 43 -6.89 1.55 23.08
CA GLY A 43 -8.30 1.45 23.44
C GLY A 43 -9.28 1.31 22.27
N GLU A 44 -10.57 1.09 22.57
CA GLU A 44 -11.60 0.74 21.57
C GLU A 44 -12.10 1.92 20.71
N GLU A 45 -11.82 3.17 21.08
CA GLU A 45 -12.30 4.37 20.35
C GLU A 45 -11.38 4.79 19.18
N THR A 46 -10.25 4.11 18.98
CA THR A 46 -9.25 4.46 17.98
C THR A 46 -9.55 3.77 16.64
N ASP A 47 -9.31 4.47 15.52
CA ASP A 47 -9.45 3.88 14.18
C ASP A 47 -8.30 2.89 13.93
N ALA A 48 -8.50 1.66 14.41
CA ALA A 48 -7.51 0.59 14.32
C ALA A 48 -7.06 0.32 12.88
N ALA A 49 -7.92 0.55 11.88
CA ALA A 49 -7.55 0.32 10.49
C ALA A 49 -6.47 1.31 10.01
N LEU A 50 -6.57 2.59 10.41
CA LEU A 50 -5.57 3.59 10.07
C LEU A 50 -4.24 3.34 10.79
N ILE A 51 -4.29 2.96 12.06
CA ILE A 51 -3.09 2.62 12.85
C ILE A 51 -2.35 1.43 12.24
N ILE A 52 -3.09 0.37 11.86
CA ILE A 52 -2.50 -0.80 11.20
C ILE A 52 -1.84 -0.38 9.89
N GLU A 53 -2.48 0.45 9.07
CA GLU A 53 -1.90 0.91 7.80
C GLU A 53 -0.58 1.69 8.02
N ASP A 54 -0.54 2.60 9.00
CA ASP A 54 0.67 3.33 9.37
C ASP A 54 1.80 2.40 9.85
N LEU A 55 1.50 1.47 10.77
CA LEU A 55 2.50 0.55 11.32
C LEU A 55 3.01 -0.44 10.27
N GLU A 56 2.15 -0.94 9.37
CA GLU A 56 2.58 -1.76 8.23
C GLU A 56 3.48 -0.98 7.27
N GLU A 57 3.20 0.30 7.04
CA GLU A 57 4.07 1.16 6.23
C GLU A 57 5.46 1.28 6.85
N PHE A 58 5.54 1.57 8.16
CA PHE A 58 6.82 1.68 8.85
C PHE A 58 7.53 0.34 9.00
N ALA A 59 6.83 -0.78 9.16
CA ALA A 59 7.47 -2.09 9.17
C ALA A 59 8.11 -2.43 7.81
N ALA A 60 7.49 -2.00 6.70
CA ALA A 60 8.03 -2.18 5.36
C ALA A 60 9.18 -1.21 5.04
N ASN A 61 9.13 0.02 5.57
CA ASN A 61 10.15 1.06 5.39
C ASN A 61 10.34 1.87 6.69
N PRO A 62 11.18 1.38 7.63
CA PRO A 62 11.32 1.95 8.97
C PRO A 62 11.69 3.43 8.97
N LEU A 63 11.08 4.21 9.87
CA LEU A 63 11.29 5.64 9.99
C LEU A 63 12.70 5.96 10.51
N ASN A 64 13.47 6.79 9.79
CA ASN A 64 14.74 7.27 10.32
C ASN A 64 14.51 8.32 11.42
N ILE A 65 14.77 7.95 12.67
CA ILE A 65 14.48 8.79 13.83
C ILE A 65 15.28 10.09 13.83
N ASN A 66 16.47 10.09 13.22
CA ASN A 66 17.41 11.21 13.23
C ASN A 66 16.95 12.40 12.37
N ILE A 67 16.01 12.17 11.45
CA ILE A 67 15.48 13.18 10.52
C ILE A 67 13.96 13.25 10.51
N ALA A 68 13.29 12.42 11.31
CA ALA A 68 11.83 12.32 11.34
C ALA A 68 11.18 13.64 11.76
N THR A 69 10.08 14.00 11.10
CA THR A 69 9.26 15.13 11.54
C THR A 69 8.39 14.76 12.74
N ARG A 70 7.86 15.76 13.45
CA ARG A 70 6.88 15.55 14.53
C ARG A 70 5.69 14.71 14.05
N ASP A 71 5.15 15.02 12.88
CA ASP A 71 3.99 14.30 12.32
C ASP A 71 4.32 12.84 11.98
N GLN A 72 5.54 12.58 11.49
CA GLN A 72 5.99 11.21 11.24
C GLN A 72 6.16 10.42 12.54
N LEU A 73 6.67 11.06 13.59
CA LEU A 73 6.80 10.44 14.91
C LEU A 73 5.43 10.17 15.55
N SER A 74 4.43 11.05 15.36
CA SER A 74 3.08 10.81 15.88
C SER A 74 2.37 9.65 15.18
N ARG A 75 2.65 9.42 13.89
CA ARG A 75 2.12 8.25 13.13
C ARG A 75 2.65 6.91 13.63
N LEU A 76 3.65 6.87 14.52
CA LEU A 76 4.03 5.64 15.21
C LEU A 76 2.96 5.19 16.22
N HIS A 77 2.05 6.08 16.64
CA HIS A 77 1.00 5.82 17.64
C HIS A 77 1.50 5.29 18.99
N LEU A 78 2.81 5.35 19.22
CA LEU A 78 3.51 4.84 20.40
C LEU A 78 3.98 5.97 21.32
N LEU A 79 4.12 7.18 20.78
CA LEU A 79 4.69 8.33 21.49
C LEU A 79 3.62 9.40 21.72
N ASP A 80 3.57 9.93 22.94
CA ASP A 80 2.83 11.15 23.23
C ASP A 80 3.61 12.42 22.81
N ASP A 81 2.93 13.57 22.80
CA ASP A 81 3.52 14.83 22.37
C ASP A 81 4.73 15.28 23.19
N ILE A 82 4.77 14.92 24.48
CA ILE A 82 5.87 15.24 25.40
C ILE A 82 7.07 14.35 25.08
N GLN A 83 6.87 13.05 24.90
CA GLN A 83 7.89 12.09 24.50
C GLN A 83 8.48 12.46 23.13
N ILE A 84 7.65 12.82 22.15
CA ILE A 84 8.10 13.32 20.84
C ILE A 84 8.97 14.57 21.01
N GLN A 85 8.54 15.53 21.83
CA GLN A 85 9.32 16.75 22.06
C GLN A 85 10.67 16.47 22.74
N LYS A 86 10.69 15.57 23.72
CA LYS A 86 11.92 15.18 24.42
C LYS A 86 12.89 14.46 23.49
N LEU A 87 12.41 13.58 22.62
CA LEU A 87 13.23 12.93 21.60
C LEU A 87 13.83 13.95 20.62
N ILE A 88 13.02 14.89 20.11
CA ILE A 88 13.50 15.96 19.23
C ILE A 88 14.56 16.82 19.94
N ASN A 89 14.38 17.11 21.22
CA ASN A 89 15.35 17.88 22.00
C ASN A 89 16.65 17.11 22.20
N TYR A 90 16.57 15.82 22.51
CA TYR A 90 17.72 14.93 22.63
C TYR A 90 18.57 14.94 21.36
N LEU A 91 17.94 14.76 20.19
CA LEU A 91 18.64 14.77 18.90
C LEU A 91 19.28 16.12 18.58
N LYS A 92 18.70 17.23 19.03
CA LYS A 92 19.27 18.58 18.87
C LYS A 92 20.47 18.82 19.78
N GLU A 93 20.45 18.28 20.99
CA GLU A 93 21.49 18.51 22.00
C GLU A 93 22.69 17.57 21.83
N PHE A 94 22.44 16.29 21.59
CA PHE A 94 23.46 15.25 21.54
C PHE A 94 23.82 14.80 20.13
N GLY A 95 23.02 15.19 19.13
CA GLY A 95 23.19 14.79 17.74
C GLY A 95 22.43 13.51 17.38
N PRO A 96 22.74 12.89 16.22
CA PRO A 96 22.03 11.71 15.74
C PRO A 96 22.21 10.52 16.68
N ALA A 97 21.12 9.85 17.00
CA ALA A 97 21.16 8.57 17.72
C ALA A 97 21.73 7.47 16.81
N LEU A 98 22.57 6.62 17.39
CA LEU A 98 23.22 5.50 16.69
C LEU A 98 22.47 4.17 16.88
N SER A 99 21.67 4.06 17.94
CA SER A 99 20.88 2.87 18.23
C SER A 99 19.69 3.17 19.12
N VAL A 100 18.72 2.24 19.14
CA VAL A 100 17.54 2.32 20.01
C VAL A 100 17.92 2.42 21.49
N TYR A 101 19.06 1.84 21.88
CA TYR A 101 19.52 1.83 23.26
C TYR A 101 19.94 3.20 23.79
N GLU A 102 20.40 4.11 22.92
CA GLU A 102 20.75 5.48 23.31
C GLU A 102 19.50 6.27 23.73
N LEU A 103 18.35 5.93 23.15
CA LEU A 103 17.07 6.57 23.46
C LEU A 103 16.58 6.26 24.88
N ASN A 104 17.12 5.24 25.56
CA ASN A 104 16.85 5.00 27.00
C ASN A 104 17.25 6.18 27.89
N THR A 105 18.11 7.07 27.40
CA THR A 105 18.52 8.28 28.14
C THR A 105 17.47 9.39 28.09
N VAL A 106 16.49 9.27 27.19
CA VAL A 106 15.40 10.23 27.05
C VAL A 106 14.31 9.90 28.07
N ASP A 107 14.08 10.83 29.00
CA ASP A 107 13.09 10.66 30.06
C ASP A 107 11.68 10.37 29.51
N GLY A 108 11.09 9.24 29.91
CA GLY A 108 9.79 8.77 29.43
C GLY A 108 9.84 7.81 28.25
N LEU A 109 11.01 7.53 27.65
CA LEU A 109 11.18 6.43 26.69
C LEU A 109 11.63 5.16 27.44
N THR A 110 10.66 4.34 27.86
CA THR A 110 10.95 3.11 28.60
C THR A 110 11.53 2.02 27.68
N PRO A 111 12.29 1.05 28.20
CA PRO A 111 12.79 -0.07 27.40
C PRO A 111 11.68 -0.86 26.70
N GLU A 112 10.52 -1.01 27.35
CA GLU A 112 9.34 -1.67 26.80
C GLU A 112 8.79 -0.92 25.58
N LEU A 113 8.66 0.40 25.69
CA LEU A 113 8.23 1.27 24.60
C LEU A 113 9.20 1.22 23.43
N LEU A 114 10.50 1.32 23.71
CA LEU A 114 11.55 1.28 22.69
C LEU A 114 11.60 -0.07 21.97
N MET A 115 11.35 -1.18 22.66
CA MET A 115 11.24 -2.51 22.06
C MET A 115 10.04 -2.61 21.11
N LYS A 116 8.89 -2.00 21.45
CA LYS A 116 7.74 -1.90 20.55
C LYS A 116 8.04 -1.02 19.32
N MET A 117 8.83 0.04 19.49
CA MET A 117 9.21 0.94 18.39
C MET A 117 10.22 0.33 17.42
N GLU A 118 11.11 -0.54 17.90
CA GLU A 118 12.27 -1.07 17.16
C GLU A 118 11.95 -1.58 15.74
N PRO A 119 10.84 -2.33 15.48
CA PRO A 119 10.51 -2.80 14.14
C PRO A 119 10.15 -1.68 13.14
N PHE A 120 9.77 -0.50 13.65
CA PHE A 120 9.21 0.60 12.88
C PHE A 120 10.19 1.76 12.67
N ILE A 121 11.38 1.70 13.29
CA ILE A 121 12.38 2.77 13.24
C ILE A 121 13.74 2.27 12.76
N ARG A 122 14.56 3.19 12.24
CA ARG A 122 15.97 2.95 11.91
C ARG A 122 16.85 4.11 12.35
N PHE A 123 18.14 3.83 12.45
CA PHE A 123 19.17 4.79 12.81
C PHE A 123 20.12 4.94 11.62
N GLU A 124 19.91 5.98 10.82
CA GLU A 124 20.78 6.32 9.70
C GLU A 124 21.34 7.74 9.86
N PRO A 125 22.52 8.04 9.29
CA PRO A 125 23.08 9.39 9.33
C PRO A 125 22.12 10.45 8.78
N VAL A 126 22.19 11.66 9.33
CA VAL A 126 21.36 12.81 8.91
C VAL A 126 21.60 13.21 7.44
N GLU A 127 22.74 12.81 6.87
CA GLU A 127 23.02 12.93 5.43
C GLU A 127 22.30 11.86 4.59
N GLU A 128 21.01 11.59 4.87
CA GLU A 128 20.16 11.00 3.84
C GLU A 128 20.04 12.02 2.71
N LYS A 129 20.83 11.82 1.64
CA LYS A 129 20.58 12.54 0.39
C LYS A 129 19.12 12.34 0.05
N PRO A 130 18.36 13.40 -0.29
CA PRO A 130 16.98 13.23 -0.72
C PRO A 130 16.99 12.20 -1.83
N ARG A 131 16.26 11.09 -1.63
CA ARG A 131 16.23 9.98 -2.57
C ARG A 131 15.92 10.57 -3.93
N SER A 132 16.77 10.29 -4.90
CA SER A 132 16.55 10.78 -6.25
C SER A 132 15.25 10.18 -6.79
N VAL A 133 14.52 10.89 -7.67
CA VAL A 133 13.29 10.36 -8.29
C VAL A 133 13.47 8.93 -8.84
N PRO A 134 14.61 8.57 -9.49
CA PRO A 134 14.86 7.19 -9.91
C PRO A 134 14.94 6.18 -8.75
N GLU A 135 15.57 6.53 -7.62
CA GLU A 135 15.63 5.66 -6.45
C GLU A 135 14.24 5.51 -5.82
N MET A 136 13.47 6.59 -5.74
CA MET A 136 12.10 6.56 -5.24
C MET A 136 11.20 5.64 -6.08
N LEU A 137 11.34 5.67 -7.40
CA LEU A 137 10.64 4.77 -8.32
C LEU A 137 11.12 3.31 -8.21
N LYS A 138 12.39 3.09 -7.89
CA LYS A 138 12.98 1.74 -7.77
C LYS A 138 12.62 1.05 -6.46
N TYR A 139 12.59 1.79 -5.36
CA TYR A 139 12.36 1.27 -4.01
C TYR A 139 10.94 1.55 -3.51
N GLY A 140 10.08 2.15 -4.32
CA GLY A 140 8.68 2.34 -3.98
C GLY A 140 7.91 1.03 -3.92
N ARG A 141 6.80 1.03 -3.17
CA ARG A 141 5.86 -0.09 -3.08
C ARG A 141 5.02 -0.14 -4.35
N HIS A 142 4.97 -1.31 -4.95
CA HIS A 142 4.18 -1.60 -6.15
C HIS A 142 3.10 -2.62 -5.80
N GLU A 143 1.83 -2.23 -5.98
CA GLU A 143 0.68 -3.11 -5.74
C GLU A 143 -0.07 -3.33 -7.03
N PHE A 144 -0.35 -4.60 -7.34
CA PHE A 144 -1.15 -4.97 -8.49
C PHE A 144 -2.32 -5.84 -8.04
N LEU A 145 -3.53 -5.41 -8.39
CA LEU A 145 -4.77 -6.11 -8.13
C LEU A 145 -5.44 -6.42 -9.46
N ALA A 146 -5.73 -7.70 -9.70
CA ALA A 146 -6.57 -8.15 -10.78
C ALA A 146 -7.72 -8.98 -10.20
N ARG A 147 -8.95 -8.60 -10.53
CA ARG A 147 -10.17 -9.23 -10.02
C ARG A 147 -11.10 -9.55 -11.19
N THR A 148 -11.58 -10.78 -11.22
CA THR A 148 -12.63 -11.22 -12.14
C THR A 148 -13.89 -11.53 -11.35
N LEU A 149 -15.01 -10.90 -11.72
CA LEU A 149 -16.32 -11.09 -11.10
C LEU A 149 -17.31 -11.57 -12.16
N GLY A 150 -18.24 -12.44 -11.78
CA GLY A 150 -19.28 -12.90 -12.70
C GLY A 150 -20.18 -13.97 -12.09
N THR A 151 -21.27 -14.27 -12.79
CA THR A 151 -22.21 -15.32 -12.39
C THR A 151 -21.87 -16.66 -13.06
N VAL A 152 -22.11 -17.76 -12.34
CA VAL A 152 -21.97 -19.11 -12.89
C VAL A 152 -23.09 -19.38 -13.89
N GLN A 153 -24.32 -19.03 -13.54
CA GLN A 153 -25.47 -19.14 -14.43
C GLN A 153 -25.37 -18.09 -15.54
N GLU A 154 -25.65 -18.52 -16.77
CA GLU A 154 -25.69 -17.65 -17.93
C GLU A 154 -27.00 -16.83 -17.97
N PRO A 155 -26.93 -15.49 -17.89
CA PRO A 155 -28.10 -14.63 -17.99
C PRO A 155 -28.70 -14.65 -19.40
N ARG A 156 -30.00 -14.36 -19.53
CA ARG A 156 -30.73 -14.38 -20.82
C ARG A 156 -30.11 -13.47 -21.88
N GLY A 157 -29.53 -12.34 -21.48
CA GLY A 157 -28.92 -11.38 -22.42
C GLY A 157 -27.70 -11.91 -23.18
N TYR A 158 -27.11 -13.01 -22.74
CA TYR A 158 -25.97 -13.66 -23.42
C TYR A 158 -26.40 -14.79 -24.36
N LYS A 159 -27.69 -15.13 -24.35
CA LYS A 159 -28.26 -16.15 -25.24
C LYS A 159 -28.77 -15.49 -26.51
N GLU A 160 -28.70 -16.25 -27.59
CA GLU A 160 -29.31 -15.87 -28.86
C GLU A 160 -30.83 -15.82 -28.70
N ARG A 161 -31.43 -14.76 -29.22
CA ARG A 161 -32.89 -14.60 -29.29
C ARG A 161 -33.43 -15.34 -30.52
N ASP A 162 -34.75 -15.51 -30.56
CA ASP A 162 -35.45 -16.18 -31.68
C ASP A 162 -35.25 -15.47 -33.04
N ASP A 163 -34.89 -14.19 -33.02
CA ASP A 163 -34.53 -13.38 -34.20
C ASP A 163 -33.06 -13.52 -34.63
N GLY A 164 -32.29 -14.40 -33.97
CA GLY A 164 -30.86 -14.63 -34.25
C GLY A 164 -29.92 -13.58 -33.65
N THR A 165 -30.44 -12.57 -32.93
CA THR A 165 -29.61 -11.52 -32.33
C THR A 165 -29.06 -11.93 -30.97
N LYS A 166 -27.82 -11.51 -30.67
CA LYS A 166 -27.22 -11.61 -29.34
C LYS A 166 -27.09 -10.22 -28.73
N PRO A 167 -27.80 -9.93 -27.62
CA PRO A 167 -27.80 -8.58 -27.03
C PRO A 167 -26.44 -8.11 -26.52
N TYR A 168 -25.64 -9.02 -25.95
CA TYR A 168 -24.28 -8.72 -25.50
C TYR A 168 -23.25 -9.31 -26.43
N GLU A 169 -22.28 -8.48 -26.82
CA GLU A 169 -21.23 -8.86 -27.76
C GLU A 169 -20.07 -9.58 -27.07
N GLY A 170 -19.75 -9.16 -25.84
CA GLY A 170 -18.67 -9.74 -25.06
C GLY A 170 -19.14 -10.69 -23.96
N ASN A 171 -18.17 -11.10 -23.13
CA ASN A 171 -18.42 -12.09 -22.08
C ASN A 171 -19.06 -11.46 -20.84
N ARG A 172 -19.66 -12.31 -19.99
CA ARG A 172 -20.34 -11.92 -18.74
C ARG A 172 -19.43 -11.60 -17.56
N ALA A 173 -18.11 -11.68 -17.75
CA ALA A 173 -17.17 -11.41 -16.68
C ALA A 173 -16.89 -9.90 -16.65
N ARG A 174 -16.95 -9.35 -15.43
CA ARG A 174 -16.36 -8.06 -15.12
C ARG A 174 -14.89 -8.27 -14.81
N TYR A 175 -14.03 -7.52 -15.50
CA TYR A 175 -12.60 -7.50 -15.19
C TYR A 175 -12.26 -6.17 -14.55
N TYR A 176 -11.59 -6.22 -13.42
CA TYR A 176 -11.16 -5.05 -12.69
C TYR A 176 -9.67 -5.18 -12.42
N THR A 177 -8.91 -4.21 -12.89
CA THR A 177 -7.46 -4.16 -12.69
C THR A 177 -7.09 -2.83 -12.05
N ARG A 178 -6.28 -2.86 -10.99
CA ARG A 178 -5.70 -1.66 -10.38
C ARG A 178 -4.21 -1.88 -10.16
N TYR A 179 -3.43 -0.89 -10.57
CA TYR A 179 -2.03 -0.76 -10.18
C TYR A 179 -1.90 0.48 -9.29
N ARG A 180 -1.19 0.34 -8.17
CA ARG A 180 -0.85 1.44 -7.25
C ARG A 180 0.65 1.43 -7.02
N PHE A 181 1.24 2.62 -7.05
CA PHE A 181 2.62 2.89 -6.73
C PHE A 181 2.67 3.89 -5.57
N GLN A 182 3.52 3.64 -4.59
CA GLN A 182 3.71 4.55 -3.47
C GLN A 182 5.18 4.58 -3.03
N SER A 183 5.72 5.78 -2.81
CA SER A 183 7.09 5.98 -2.33
C SER A 183 7.06 6.91 -1.11
N GLY A 184 6.87 6.31 0.07
CA GLY A 184 6.59 7.02 1.32
C GLY A 184 5.44 8.02 1.16
N GLU A 185 5.60 9.19 1.76
CA GLU A 185 4.65 10.32 1.64
C GLU A 185 4.85 11.19 0.39
N ASN A 186 5.88 10.91 -0.41
CA ASN A 186 6.34 11.87 -1.41
C ASN A 186 5.70 11.67 -2.78
N ILE A 187 5.41 10.42 -3.16
CA ILE A 187 4.84 10.08 -4.47
C ILE A 187 3.79 9.01 -4.28
N SER A 188 2.58 9.24 -4.81
CA SER A 188 1.60 8.20 -5.03
C SER A 188 1.07 8.26 -6.45
N ALA A 189 0.85 7.11 -7.07
CA ALA A 189 0.25 7.04 -8.40
C ALA A 189 -0.62 5.79 -8.50
N GLY A 190 -1.66 5.86 -9.31
CA GLY A 190 -2.52 4.72 -9.54
C GLY A 190 -3.15 4.74 -10.91
N ILE A 191 -3.37 3.55 -11.46
CA ILE A 191 -4.11 3.33 -12.69
C ILE A 191 -5.16 2.26 -12.40
N THR A 192 -6.41 2.52 -12.78
CA THR A 192 -7.52 1.58 -12.67
C THR A 192 -8.12 1.38 -14.06
N ALA A 193 -8.41 0.14 -14.41
CA ALA A 193 -9.09 -0.22 -15.64
C ALA A 193 -10.20 -1.23 -15.34
N GLU A 194 -11.39 -1.00 -15.89
CA GLU A 194 -12.56 -1.84 -15.66
C GLU A 194 -13.23 -2.21 -16.99
N LYS A 195 -13.63 -3.48 -17.09
CA LYS A 195 -14.42 -4.02 -18.19
C LYS A 195 -15.77 -4.41 -17.63
N ASP A 196 -16.84 -3.84 -18.15
CA ASP A 196 -18.18 -4.24 -17.76
C ASP A 196 -18.67 -5.56 -18.39
N PRO A 197 -19.58 -6.30 -17.73
CA PRO A 197 -20.18 -7.50 -18.30
C PRO A 197 -20.93 -7.21 -19.60
N GLY A 198 -20.66 -8.02 -20.63
CA GLY A 198 -21.34 -7.94 -21.92
C GLY A 198 -20.66 -7.03 -22.95
N GLU A 199 -19.70 -6.22 -22.51
CA GLU A 199 -18.89 -5.40 -23.40
C GLU A 199 -17.85 -6.21 -24.16
N ALA A 200 -17.63 -5.86 -25.43
CA ALA A 200 -16.55 -6.42 -26.21
C ALA A 200 -15.19 -6.04 -25.60
N PHE A 201 -14.20 -6.92 -25.73
CA PHE A 201 -12.87 -6.73 -25.13
C PHE A 201 -11.79 -7.15 -26.12
N PHE A 202 -10.94 -6.21 -26.54
CA PHE A 202 -9.94 -6.37 -27.60
C PHE A 202 -10.48 -7.01 -28.90
N SER A 203 -11.77 -6.85 -29.18
CA SER A 203 -12.46 -7.51 -30.29
C SER A 203 -13.74 -6.77 -30.66
N GLY A 204 -14.30 -7.08 -31.84
CA GLY A 204 -15.61 -6.56 -32.21
C GLY A 204 -15.71 -5.03 -32.19
N SER A 205 -16.75 -4.52 -31.52
CA SER A 205 -17.01 -3.09 -31.31
C SER A 205 -15.97 -2.37 -30.45
N ASN A 206 -15.26 -3.07 -29.55
CA ASN A 206 -14.23 -2.49 -28.69
C ASN A 206 -12.89 -3.21 -28.84
N LYS A 207 -12.03 -2.63 -29.69
CA LYS A 207 -10.66 -3.10 -29.95
C LYS A 207 -9.63 -2.58 -28.95
N GLN A 208 -10.00 -1.62 -28.09
CA GLN A 208 -9.06 -0.91 -27.22
C GLN A 208 -8.92 -1.54 -25.82
N GLY A 209 -9.71 -2.58 -25.53
CA GLY A 209 -9.60 -3.33 -24.28
C GLY A 209 -10.69 -2.92 -23.30
N PHE A 210 -10.30 -2.40 -22.14
CA PHE A 210 -11.24 -1.92 -21.12
C PHE A 210 -12.05 -0.73 -21.63
N ASP A 211 -13.29 -0.58 -21.17
CA ASP A 211 -14.16 0.56 -21.49
C ASP A 211 -13.98 1.72 -20.51
N PHE A 212 -13.50 1.44 -19.29
CA PHE A 212 -13.16 2.45 -18.31
C PHE A 212 -11.67 2.44 -17.97
N TYR A 213 -11.07 3.64 -17.96
CA TYR A 213 -9.72 3.89 -17.45
C TYR A 213 -9.72 5.13 -16.56
N SER A 214 -9.05 5.04 -15.42
CA SER A 214 -8.83 6.14 -14.48
C SER A 214 -7.38 6.13 -14.01
N ALA A 215 -6.82 7.31 -13.76
CA ALA A 215 -5.48 7.45 -13.26
C ALA A 215 -5.35 8.66 -12.34
N HIS A 216 -4.42 8.58 -11.39
CA HIS A 216 -4.01 9.71 -10.56
C HIS A 216 -2.50 9.70 -10.31
N LEU A 217 -1.98 10.88 -10.03
CA LEU A 217 -0.61 11.12 -9.58
C LEU A 217 -0.65 12.19 -8.49
N SER A 218 -0.03 11.90 -7.34
CA SER A 218 0.19 12.84 -6.25
C SER A 218 1.68 12.98 -5.97
N LEU A 219 2.13 14.23 -5.80
CA LEU A 219 3.52 14.57 -5.52
C LEU A 219 3.60 15.60 -4.39
N LYS A 220 4.44 15.33 -3.40
CA LYS A 220 4.85 16.29 -2.36
C LYS A 220 5.98 17.15 -2.93
N ILE A 221 5.74 18.45 -3.08
CA ILE A 221 6.69 19.35 -3.76
C ILE A 221 7.59 20.07 -2.78
N SER A 222 6.99 20.69 -1.75
CA SER A 222 7.75 21.49 -0.80
C SER A 222 6.97 21.67 0.50
N PRO A 223 7.59 22.17 1.58
CA PRO A 223 6.88 22.53 2.81
C PRO A 223 5.82 23.64 2.62
N VAL A 224 5.85 24.39 1.50
CA VAL A 224 4.88 25.46 1.18
C VAL A 224 3.73 24.93 0.32
N PHE A 225 4.01 24.00 -0.59
CA PHE A 225 3.04 23.27 -1.39
C PHE A 225 3.11 21.79 -1.00
N GLU A 226 2.38 21.45 0.07
CA GLU A 226 2.47 20.13 0.69
C GLU A 226 2.15 19.00 -0.29
N ASN A 227 1.13 19.14 -1.14
CA ASN A 227 0.79 18.12 -2.12
C ASN A 227 0.13 18.71 -3.38
N ILE A 228 0.54 18.20 -4.55
CA ILE A 228 -0.16 18.41 -5.81
C ILE A 228 -0.66 17.06 -6.32
N THR A 229 -1.98 16.94 -6.50
CA THR A 229 -2.62 15.76 -7.06
C THR A 229 -3.31 16.10 -8.38
N VAL A 230 -3.12 15.25 -9.39
CA VAL A 230 -3.74 15.37 -10.71
C VAL A 230 -4.37 14.04 -11.10
N GLY A 231 -5.57 14.08 -11.67
CA GLY A 231 -6.28 12.91 -12.18
C GLY A 231 -7.64 12.71 -11.51
N ASP A 232 -8.02 11.46 -11.34
CA ASP A 232 -9.26 11.05 -10.66
C ASP A 232 -8.97 10.78 -9.18
N PHE A 233 -9.50 11.64 -8.31
CA PHE A 233 -9.28 11.58 -6.87
C PHE A 233 -10.50 12.07 -6.11
N VAL A 234 -10.62 11.61 -4.87
CA VAL A 234 -11.65 12.07 -3.94
C VAL A 234 -10.97 12.94 -2.89
N VAL A 235 -11.41 14.19 -2.79
CA VAL A 235 -11.00 15.06 -1.68
C VAL A 235 -11.87 14.74 -0.47
N ARG A 236 -11.24 14.33 0.62
CA ARG A 236 -11.87 14.25 1.95
C ARG A 236 -11.28 15.38 2.81
N SER A 237 -12.15 16.19 3.41
CA SER A 237 -11.76 17.31 4.26
C SER A 237 -12.65 17.30 5.52
N GLY A 238 -12.04 17.34 6.71
CA GLY A 238 -12.65 17.12 8.05
C GLY A 238 -12.40 15.68 8.56
N GLN A 239 -12.10 15.39 9.83
CA GLN A 239 -12.02 16.16 11.08
C GLN A 239 -10.60 16.10 11.67
N GLY A 240 -10.05 17.26 12.04
CA GLY A 240 -9.04 17.39 13.09
C GLY A 240 -9.55 18.44 14.07
N LEU A 241 -9.70 18.07 15.34
CA LEU A 241 -9.76 19.02 16.44
C LEU A 241 -8.32 19.38 16.83
#